data_AF-A0A938NLJ9-F1
#
_entry.id   AF-A0A938NLJ9-F1
#
_cell.length_a   1.000
_cell.length_b   1.000
_cell.length_c   1.000
_cell.angle_alpha   90.00
_cell.angle_beta   90.00
_cell.angle_gamma   90.00
#
_symmetry.space_group_name_H-M   'P 1'
#
loop_
_entity.id
_entity.type
_entity.pdbx_description
1 polymer ?
#
loop_
_entity_poly.entity_id
_entity_poly.type
_entity_poly.pdbx_seq_one_letter_code
_entity_poly.pdbx_strand_id
1 'polypeptide(L)'
;GGRWRTDPRDPAQKRNVQTKMLHNAAKCVKVNGSLVYAVCTFTREETTGVLERFQAEHPSFELVPFAHPLTGALTKGTLQIWPWEGPGDGMFIARFRRVK
;
A
#
# COMPACT_ATOMS: atom_id res chain seq x y z
N GLY A 1 27.59 -7.03 8.59
CA GLY A 1 27.74 -6.67 7.18
C GLY A 1 26.76 -7.44 6.33
N GLY A 2 25.56 -6.92 6.10
CA GLY A 2 24.60 -7.49 5.16
C GLY A 2 24.75 -6.78 3.82
N ARG A 3 25.32 -7.48 2.83
CA ARG A 3 25.54 -6.98 1.47
C ARG A 3 24.18 -6.75 0.81
N TRP A 4 23.88 -5.49 0.54
CA TRP A 4 22.84 -5.02 -0.38
C TRP A 4 22.86 -5.85 -1.66
N ARG A 5 21.82 -6.66 -1.87
CA ARG A 5 21.47 -7.23 -3.18
C ARG A 5 20.38 -6.35 -3.79
N THR A 6 20.74 -5.11 -4.11
CA THR A 6 19.98 -4.30 -5.05
C THR A 6 20.41 -4.75 -6.44
N ASP A 7 19.68 -5.69 -7.04
CA ASP A 7 19.69 -5.80 -8.50
C ASP A 7 18.94 -4.55 -9.02
N PRO A 8 19.62 -3.63 -9.73
CA PRO A 8 19.02 -2.37 -10.17
C PRO A 8 17.96 -2.55 -11.26
N ARG A 9 17.73 -3.79 -11.75
CA ARG A 9 16.84 -4.03 -12.89
C ARG A 9 15.37 -4.23 -12.57
N ASP A 10 14.93 -4.16 -11.31
CA ASP A 10 13.54 -4.57 -11.10
C ASP A 10 12.63 -3.86 -10.09
N PRO A 11 12.71 -2.54 -9.88
CA PRO A 11 11.57 -1.82 -9.32
C PRO A 11 10.34 -1.91 -10.25
N ALA A 12 10.53 -1.98 -11.57
CA ALA A 12 9.45 -1.98 -12.55
C ALA A 12 8.64 -3.29 -12.62
N GLN A 13 9.27 -4.48 -12.64
CA GLN A 13 8.53 -5.75 -12.64
C GLN A 13 8.06 -6.13 -11.22
N LYS A 14 8.76 -5.74 -10.14
CA LYS A 14 8.19 -5.80 -8.78
C LYS A 14 6.89 -4.99 -8.66
N ARG A 15 6.87 -3.76 -9.17
CA ARG A 15 5.66 -2.93 -9.24
C ARG A 15 4.56 -3.61 -10.04
N ASN A 16 4.86 -4.14 -11.22
CA ASN A 16 3.85 -4.84 -12.04
C ASN A 16 3.23 -6.03 -11.31
N VAL A 17 4.01 -6.79 -10.55
CA VAL A 17 3.52 -7.92 -9.76
C VAL A 17 2.64 -7.43 -8.60
N GLN A 18 3.08 -6.41 -7.86
CA GLN A 18 2.30 -5.84 -6.75
C GLN A 18 0.97 -5.26 -7.23
N THR A 19 0.96 -4.49 -8.33
CA THR A 19 -0.27 -3.97 -8.92
C THR A 19 -1.19 -5.12 -9.35
N LYS A 20 -0.67 -6.15 -10.03
CA LYS A 20 -1.50 -7.32 -10.41
C LYS A 20 -2.10 -8.03 -9.19
N MET A 21 -1.33 -8.21 -8.13
CA MET A 21 -1.81 -8.79 -6.87
C MET A 21 -2.92 -7.95 -6.25
N LEU A 22 -2.75 -6.62 -6.20
CA LEU A 22 -3.75 -5.70 -5.67
C LEU A 22 -5.06 -5.76 -6.48
N HIS A 23 -4.98 -5.78 -7.81
CA HIS A 23 -6.16 -5.83 -8.68
C HIS A 23 -6.88 -7.18 -8.58
N ASN A 24 -6.14 -8.28 -8.42
CA ASN A 24 -6.75 -9.59 -8.20
C ASN A 24 -7.39 -9.68 -6.82
N ALA A 25 -6.74 -9.16 -5.78
CA ALA A 25 -7.31 -9.10 -4.43
C ALA A 25 -8.61 -8.29 -4.40
N ALA A 26 -8.66 -7.15 -5.10
CA ALA A 26 -9.84 -6.31 -5.19
C ALA A 26 -11.08 -7.05 -5.72
N LYS A 27 -10.91 -7.99 -6.66
CA LYS A 27 -12.02 -8.82 -7.19
C LYS A 27 -12.65 -9.72 -6.13
N CYS A 28 -11.88 -10.11 -5.11
CA CYS A 28 -12.33 -10.99 -4.04
C CYS A 28 -12.96 -10.23 -2.86
N VAL A 29 -12.90 -8.90 -2.85
CA VAL A 29 -13.45 -8.08 -1.77
C VAL A 29 -14.95 -7.92 -1.98
N LYS A 30 -15.76 -8.32 -1.00
CA LYS A 30 -17.22 -8.10 -1.00
C LYS A 30 -17.54 -6.62 -0.81
N VAL A 31 -18.76 -6.20 -1.18
CA VAL A 31 -19.27 -4.86 -0.82
C VAL A 31 -19.19 -4.68 0.70
N ASN A 32 -18.77 -3.51 1.14
CA ASN A 32 -18.37 -3.16 2.51
C ASN A 32 -17.13 -3.88 3.07
N GLY A 33 -16.48 -4.74 2.27
CA GLY A 33 -15.22 -5.37 2.62
C GLY A 33 -14.04 -4.39 2.60
N SER A 34 -13.01 -4.70 3.37
CA SER A 34 -11.77 -3.92 3.42
C SER A 34 -10.66 -4.59 2.60
N LEU A 35 -9.87 -3.77 1.91
CA LEU A 35 -8.64 -4.15 1.22
C LEU A 35 -7.48 -3.35 1.82
N VAL A 36 -6.43 -4.01 2.27
CA VAL A 36 -5.23 -3.36 2.81
C VAL A 36 -4.06 -3.66 1.90
N TYR A 37 -3.35 -2.62 1.48
CA TYR A 37 -2.11 -2.69 0.73
C TYR A 37 -0.97 -2.24 1.62
N ALA A 38 0.06 -3.06 1.79
CA ALA A 38 1.22 -2.75 2.62
C ALA A 38 2.52 -3.17 1.93
N VAL A 39 3.50 -2.28 1.88
CA VAL A 39 4.79 -2.50 1.20
C VAL A 39 5.94 -1.85 1.97
N CYS A 40 7.11 -2.50 1.99
CA CYS A 40 8.33 -1.99 2.64
C CYS A 40 9.21 -1.20 1.66
N THR A 41 8.64 -0.16 1.04
CA THR A 41 9.30 0.69 0.05
C THR A 41 8.92 2.16 0.26
N PHE A 42 9.80 3.06 -0.19
CA PHE A 42 9.62 4.51 -0.11
C PHE A 42 9.38 5.16 -1.46
N THR A 43 9.38 4.39 -2.55
CA THR A 43 9.26 4.94 -3.90
C THR A 43 7.82 5.42 -4.13
N ARG A 44 7.66 6.56 -4.80
CA ARG A 44 6.33 7.12 -5.09
C ARG A 44 5.54 6.17 -5.99
N GLU A 45 6.24 5.51 -6.91
CA GLU A 45 5.69 4.58 -7.88
C GLU A 45 5.09 3.31 -7.23
N GLU A 46 5.53 2.93 -6.04
CA GLU A 46 4.98 1.80 -5.26
C GLU A 46 4.05 2.26 -4.13
N THR A 47 3.97 3.56 -3.84
CA THR A 47 3.12 4.12 -2.78
C THR A 47 1.95 4.90 -3.37
N THR A 48 2.03 6.23 -3.46
CA THR A 48 0.92 7.08 -3.93
C THR A 48 0.55 6.77 -5.37
N GLY A 49 1.52 6.45 -6.23
CA GLY A 49 1.28 6.13 -7.63
C GLY A 49 0.43 4.88 -7.83
N VAL A 50 0.53 3.90 -6.93
CA VAL A 50 -0.37 2.72 -6.92
C VAL A 50 -1.77 3.13 -6.50
N LEU A 51 -1.92 4.01 -5.50
CA LEU A 51 -3.23 4.46 -5.04
C LEU A 51 -3.98 5.29 -6.08
N GLU A 52 -3.27 6.18 -6.77
CA GLU A 52 -3.83 7.02 -7.84
C GLU A 52 -4.35 6.14 -8.99
N ARG A 53 -3.56 5.17 -9.44
CA ARG A 53 -3.98 4.21 -10.47
C ARG A 53 -5.11 3.31 -10.01
N PHE A 54 -5.04 2.79 -8.78
CA PHE A 54 -6.06 1.90 -8.25
C PHE A 54 -7.42 2.60 -8.11
N GLN A 55 -7.46 3.85 -7.62
CA GLN A 55 -8.70 4.61 -7.54
C GLN A 55 -9.28 4.96 -8.93
N ALA A 56 -8.42 5.25 -9.91
CA ALA A 56 -8.86 5.50 -11.28
C ALA A 56 -9.46 4.24 -11.95
N GLU A 57 -8.87 3.06 -11.69
CA GLU A 57 -9.32 1.79 -12.28
C GLU A 57 -10.46 1.12 -11.50
N HIS A 58 -10.61 1.41 -10.20
CA HIS A 58 -11.61 0.81 -9.31
C HIS A 58 -12.40 1.87 -8.53
N PRO A 59 -13.31 2.61 -9.20
CA PRO A 59 -14.12 3.67 -8.57
C PRO A 59 -15.10 3.16 -7.49
N SER A 60 -15.24 1.83 -7.35
CA SER A 60 -16.00 1.19 -6.28
C SER A 60 -15.24 1.11 -4.96
N PHE A 61 -13.98 1.56 -4.88
CA PHE A 61 -13.16 1.55 -3.68
C PHE A 61 -12.87 2.96 -3.20
N GLU A 62 -13.00 3.16 -1.89
CA GLU A 62 -12.73 4.43 -1.22
C GLU A 62 -11.65 4.24 -0.15
N LEU A 63 -10.75 5.21 0.00
CA LEU A 63 -9.80 5.23 1.10
C LEU A 63 -10.56 5.42 2.42
N VAL A 64 -10.28 4.57 3.40
CA VAL A 64 -10.93 4.63 4.70
C VAL A 64 -9.92 4.84 5.83
N PRO A 65 -10.17 5.79 6.73
CA PRO A 65 -9.38 5.98 7.94
C PRO A 65 -9.17 4.68 8.73
N PHE A 66 -7.99 4.54 9.33
CA PHE A 66 -7.70 3.49 10.29
C PHE A 66 -6.84 4.04 11.43
N ALA A 67 -6.81 3.33 12.56
CA ALA A 67 -5.97 3.72 13.69
C ALA A 67 -4.50 3.44 13.37
N HIS A 68 -3.65 4.45 13.54
CA HIS A 68 -2.21 4.31 13.38
C HIS A 68 -1.68 3.27 14.39
N PRO A 69 -0.95 2.22 13.95
CA PRO A 69 -0.54 1.12 14.82
C PRO A 69 0.40 1.55 15.95
N LEU A 70 1.28 2.54 15.72
CA LEU A 70 2.20 3.06 16.74
C LEU A 70 1.60 4.15 17.64
N THR A 71 0.85 5.10 17.10
CA THR A 71 0.40 6.29 17.84
C THR A 71 -1.09 6.24 18.23
N GLY A 72 -1.86 5.32 17.66
CA GLY A 72 -3.32 5.27 17.82
C GLY A 72 -4.09 6.40 17.11
N ALA A 73 -3.39 7.37 16.51
CA ALA A 73 -4.02 8.49 15.81
C ALA A 73 -4.80 8.03 14.57
N LEU A 74 -5.91 8.70 14.26
CA LEU A 74 -6.70 8.38 13.08
C LEU A 74 -5.98 8.83 11.80
N THR A 75 -5.73 7.91 10.88
CA THR A 75 -5.09 8.21 9.59
C THR A 75 -6.11 8.71 8.56
N LYS A 76 -5.62 9.29 7.46
CA LYS A 76 -6.46 9.65 6.29
C LYS A 76 -6.72 8.45 5.36
N GLY A 77 -6.52 7.22 5.83
CA GLY A 77 -6.61 5.99 5.04
C GLY A 77 -5.30 5.54 4.39
N THR A 78 -4.23 6.31 4.59
CA THR A 78 -2.86 5.94 4.26
C THR A 78 -1.95 6.23 5.45
N LEU A 79 -0.84 5.50 5.52
CA LEU A 79 0.21 5.68 6.51
C LEU A 79 1.55 5.36 5.88
N GLN A 80 2.52 6.27 6.03
CA GLN A 80 3.93 5.99 5.80
C GLN A 80 4.61 5.95 7.16
N ILE A 81 5.22 4.82 7.49
CA ILE A 81 6.09 4.64 8.65
C ILE A 81 7.52 4.75 8.15
N TRP A 82 8.26 5.70 8.69
CA TRP A 82 9.67 5.85 8.36
C TRP A 82 10.56 4.96 9.25
N PRO A 83 11.77 4.57 8.78
CA PRO A 83 12.68 3.71 9.56
C PRO A 83 13.06 4.28 10.92
N TRP A 84 13.00 5.61 11.08
CA TRP A 84 13.33 6.30 12.33
C TRP A 84 12.14 6.43 13.28
N GLU A 85 10.94 6.02 12.88
CA GLU A 85 9.72 6.12 13.70
C GLU A 85 9.38 4.82 14.46
N GLY A 86 10.10 3.72 14.22
CA GLY A 86 9.88 2.46 14.90
C GLY A 86 10.90 1.37 14.56
N PRO A 87 10.85 0.21 15.24
CA PRO A 87 11.72 -0.92 14.93
C PRO A 87 11.29 -1.58 13.62
N GLY A 88 11.94 -1.23 12.50
CA GLY A 88 11.75 -1.91 11.21
C GLY A 88 12.24 -1.12 10.00
N ASP A 89 12.44 -1.83 8.88
CA ASP A 89 12.57 -1.21 7.56
C ASP A 89 11.22 -0.57 7.22
N GLY A 90 11.18 0.77 7.07
CA GLY A 90 9.92 1.54 6.98
C GLY A 90 8.89 0.99 5.98
N MET A 91 7.62 1.29 6.24
CA MET A 91 6.47 0.65 5.61
C MET A 91 5.45 1.68 5.15
N PHE A 92 4.87 1.47 3.97
CA PHE A 92 3.69 2.16 3.52
C PHE A 92 2.45 1.26 3.65
N ILE A 93 1.35 1.81 4.14
CA ILE A 93 0.07 1.13 4.33
C ILE A 93 -1.04 2.00 3.74
N ALA A 94 -1.92 1.40 2.95
CA ALA A 94 -3.16 2.02 2.49
C ALA A 94 -4.34 1.08 2.73
N ARG A 95 -5.46 1.64 3.17
CA ARG A 95 -6.69 0.87 3.42
C ARG A 95 -7.82 1.42 2.57
N PHE A 96 -8.41 0.53 1.79
CA PHE A 96 -9.59 0.79 0.99
C PHE A 96 -10.80 0.02 1.53
N ARG A 97 -11.99 0.54 1.28
CA ARG A 97 -13.26 -0.15 1.47
C ARG A 97 -14.01 -0.18 0.15
N ARG A 98 -14.54 -1.34 -0.21
CA ARG A 98 -15.41 -1.47 -1.37
C ARG A 98 -16.80 -0.95 -1.02
N VAL A 99 -17.29 0.06 -1.73
CA VAL A 99 -18.60 0.69 -1.49
C VAL A 99 -19.67 0.28 -2.50
N LYS A 100 -19.30 -0.37 -3.62
CA LYS A 100 -20.20 -0.82 -4.68
C LYS A 100 -19.79 -2.16 -5.27
#